data_AF-A0A3Q9GDG3-F1
#
_entry.id   AF-A0A3Q9GDG3-F1
#
_cell.length_a   1.000
_cell.length_b   1.000
_cell.length_c   1.000
_cell.angle_alpha   90.00
_cell.angle_beta   90.00
_cell.angle_gamma   90.00
#
_symmetry.space_group_name_H-M   'P 1'
#
loop_
_entity.id
_entity.type
_entity.pdbx_description
1 polymer ?
#
loop_
_entity_poly.entity_id
_entity_poly.type
_entity_poly.pdbx_seq_one_letter_code
_entity_poly.pdbx_strand_id
1 'polypeptide(L)'
;MNSSVTDTYQIFFALAFSIFADADGPGTYDADGTDVYVDAEVNLFDNLLNEMFASDSTSDFRFGDEVNGVDQITSGATLSDNGTFLFDITLAAGAVNNFSALVKMDGAAFSSDAFFNGRSSAFISVLSADNLTAVQPPLPVPEPSTLMLFLGVAVLWQVKQVKRRTNS
;
A
#
# COMPACT_ATOMS: atom_id res chain seq x y z
N MET A 1 19.35 18.47 11.22
CA MET A 1 19.98 17.15 11.04
C MET A 1 19.22 16.45 9.92
N ASN A 2 19.91 15.71 9.05
CA ASN A 2 19.22 14.84 8.09
C ASN A 2 18.66 13.65 8.85
N SER A 3 17.33 13.59 9.06
CA SER A 3 16.68 12.49 9.79
C SER A 3 16.73 11.16 9.03
N SER A 4 17.04 11.18 7.72
CA SER A 4 17.06 9.98 6.89
C SER A 4 18.12 8.95 7.31
N VAL A 5 19.11 9.31 8.13
CA VAL A 5 20.20 8.42 8.61
C VAL A 5 20.01 7.93 10.04
N THR A 6 19.00 8.42 10.75
CA THR A 6 18.73 8.04 12.14
C THR A 6 17.36 7.43 12.33
N ASP A 7 16.42 7.76 11.44
CA ASP A 7 15.02 7.45 11.65
C ASP A 7 14.56 6.26 10.79
N THR A 8 13.73 5.41 11.38
CA THR A 8 13.04 4.31 10.69
C THR A 8 11.61 4.72 10.41
N TYR A 9 11.14 4.49 9.19
CA TYR A 9 9.80 4.86 8.76
C TYR A 9 9.02 3.64 8.30
N GLN A 10 7.74 3.58 8.63
CA GLN A 10 6.78 2.72 7.92
C GLN A 10 6.02 3.58 6.93
N ILE A 11 6.12 3.25 5.64
CA ILE A 11 5.50 4.02 4.57
C ILE A 11 4.39 3.17 3.95
N PHE A 12 3.19 3.72 3.89
CA PHE A 12 2.01 3.07 3.36
C PHE A 12 1.74 3.55 1.94
N PHE A 13 1.48 2.62 1.04
CA PHE A 13 1.24 2.86 -0.37
C PHE A 13 -0.12 2.30 -0.81
N ALA A 14 -0.61 2.87 -1.90
CA ALA A 14 -1.71 2.32 -2.68
C ALA A 14 -1.28 2.17 -4.13
N LEU A 15 -1.53 1.01 -4.70
CA LEU A 15 -1.52 0.75 -6.15
C LEU A 15 -2.98 0.74 -6.62
N ALA A 16 -3.40 1.81 -7.29
CA ALA A 16 -4.68 1.83 -8.00
C ALA A 16 -4.46 1.27 -9.42
N PHE A 17 -5.24 0.28 -9.81
CA PHE A 17 -5.12 -0.36 -11.12
C PHE A 17 -6.46 -0.45 -11.83
N SER A 18 -6.41 -0.48 -13.15
CA SER A 18 -7.55 -0.75 -14.02
C SER A 18 -7.08 -1.46 -15.28
N ILE A 19 -7.72 -2.59 -15.56
CA ILE A 19 -7.52 -3.45 -16.71
C ILE A 19 -8.86 -3.57 -17.45
N PHE A 20 -8.79 -3.50 -18.77
CA PHE A 20 -9.90 -3.69 -19.68
C PHE A 20 -9.42 -4.54 -20.84
N ALA A 21 -10.15 -5.61 -21.13
CA ALA A 21 -9.86 -6.57 -22.20
C ALA A 21 -11.15 -6.86 -22.96
N ASP A 22 -11.16 -6.66 -24.26
CA ASP A 22 -12.33 -6.82 -25.12
C ASP A 22 -11.88 -7.38 -26.47
N ALA A 23 -12.18 -8.66 -26.71
CA ALA A 23 -11.88 -9.35 -27.96
C ALA A 23 -13.19 -9.69 -28.68
N ASP A 24 -13.53 -8.93 -29.73
CA ASP A 24 -14.72 -9.18 -30.53
C ASP A 24 -14.34 -9.85 -31.85
N GLY A 25 -14.80 -11.09 -32.00
CA GLY A 25 -14.54 -11.94 -33.16
C GLY A 25 -15.72 -12.00 -34.13
N PRO A 26 -15.51 -12.53 -35.34
CA PRO A 26 -16.62 -12.76 -36.27
C PRO A 26 -17.65 -13.66 -35.60
N GLY A 27 -18.92 -13.21 -35.52
CA GLY A 27 -20.02 -13.83 -34.75
C GLY A 27 -20.42 -15.28 -35.11
N THR A 28 -19.57 -15.98 -35.85
CA THR A 28 -19.57 -17.42 -36.05
C THR A 28 -18.22 -17.99 -35.64
N TYR A 29 -18.21 -18.89 -34.65
CA TYR A 29 -17.07 -19.77 -34.35
C TYR A 29 -16.76 -20.59 -35.60
N ASP A 30 -15.82 -20.14 -36.43
CA ASP A 30 -15.33 -20.96 -37.52
C ASP A 30 -14.13 -21.78 -36.99
N ALA A 31 -14.19 -23.09 -37.24
CA ALA A 31 -13.16 -24.02 -36.81
C ALA A 31 -11.80 -23.71 -37.47
N ASP A 32 -11.80 -22.90 -38.53
CA ASP A 32 -10.73 -22.75 -39.52
C ASP A 32 -9.74 -21.59 -39.30
N GLY A 33 -9.73 -20.97 -38.12
CA GLY A 33 -8.59 -20.13 -37.69
C GLY A 33 -8.84 -18.61 -37.63
N THR A 34 -10.09 -18.19 -37.56
CA THR A 34 -10.41 -16.85 -37.06
C THR A 34 -10.32 -16.86 -35.53
N ASP A 35 -9.47 -16.00 -35.00
CA ASP A 35 -9.25 -15.85 -33.57
C ASP A 35 -8.92 -14.39 -33.25
N VAL A 36 -9.26 -13.97 -32.06
CA VAL A 36 -8.92 -12.67 -31.51
C VAL A 36 -8.83 -12.77 -30.02
N TYR A 37 -7.74 -12.22 -29.49
CA TYR A 37 -7.52 -12.17 -28.06
C TYR A 37 -6.87 -10.86 -27.66
N VAL A 38 -7.05 -10.52 -26.40
CA VAL A 38 -6.29 -9.51 -25.69
C VAL A 38 -6.07 -9.96 -24.26
N ASP A 39 -4.80 -9.99 -23.88
CA ASP A 39 -4.32 -10.22 -22.52
C ASP A 39 -3.79 -8.89 -21.98
N ALA A 40 -4.18 -8.54 -20.76
CA ALA A 40 -3.71 -7.34 -20.09
C ALA A 40 -3.42 -7.64 -18.61
N GLU A 41 -2.26 -7.16 -18.15
CA GLU A 41 -1.69 -7.54 -16.87
C GLU A 41 -1.11 -6.32 -16.15
N VAL A 42 -1.23 -6.32 -14.82
CA VAL A 42 -0.54 -5.39 -13.91
C VAL A 42 0.11 -6.20 -12.80
N ASN A 43 1.43 -6.08 -12.67
CA ASN A 43 2.17 -6.67 -11.56
C ASN A 43 2.92 -5.61 -10.77
N LEU A 44 3.13 -5.87 -9.48
CA LEU A 44 4.02 -5.12 -8.61
C LEU A 44 5.09 -6.06 -8.08
N PHE A 45 6.35 -5.65 -8.23
CA PHE A 45 7.50 -6.39 -7.72
C PHE A 45 8.26 -5.59 -6.66
N ASP A 46 8.75 -6.28 -5.65
CA ASP A 46 9.69 -5.73 -4.68
C ASP A 46 11.11 -5.56 -5.27
N ASN A 47 12.05 -5.09 -4.45
CA ASN A 47 13.44 -4.89 -4.85
C ASN A 47 14.20 -6.20 -5.17
N LEU A 48 13.69 -7.34 -4.74
CA LEU A 48 14.23 -8.68 -5.01
C LEU A 48 13.51 -9.35 -6.19
N LEU A 49 12.62 -8.64 -6.89
CA LEU A 49 11.78 -9.14 -7.97
C LEU A 49 10.76 -10.20 -7.51
N ASN A 50 10.40 -10.23 -6.23
CA ASN A 50 9.27 -11.03 -5.77
C ASN A 50 7.97 -10.31 -6.13
N GLU A 51 7.02 -11.04 -6.67
CA GLU A 51 5.68 -10.52 -6.95
C GLU A 51 4.93 -10.25 -5.63
N MET A 52 4.51 -9.00 -5.48
CA MET A 52 3.69 -8.54 -4.35
C MET A 52 2.20 -8.49 -4.70
N PHE A 53 1.90 -8.27 -5.98
CA PHE A 53 0.55 -8.16 -6.51
C PHE A 53 0.57 -8.50 -8.00
N ALA A 54 -0.45 -9.21 -8.47
CA ALA A 54 -0.76 -9.42 -9.87
C ALA A 54 -2.26 -9.30 -10.07
N SER A 55 -2.64 -8.75 -11.22
CA SER A 55 -3.98 -8.82 -11.77
C SER A 55 -3.87 -8.98 -13.27
N ASP A 56 -4.65 -9.90 -13.82
CA ASP A 56 -4.68 -10.22 -15.25
C ASP A 56 -6.12 -10.35 -15.74
N SER A 57 -6.30 -10.07 -17.03
CA SER A 57 -7.55 -10.32 -17.73
C SER A 57 -7.25 -10.63 -19.19
N THR A 58 -7.67 -11.82 -19.61
CA THR A 58 -7.62 -12.27 -21.00
C THR A 58 -9.04 -12.37 -21.55
N SER A 59 -9.35 -11.58 -22.57
CA SER A 59 -10.54 -11.80 -23.39
C SER A 59 -10.09 -12.53 -24.65
N ASP A 60 -10.70 -13.68 -24.93
CA ASP A 60 -10.36 -14.51 -26.08
C ASP A 60 -11.64 -15.07 -26.69
N PHE A 61 -11.84 -14.82 -27.98
CA PHE A 61 -13.05 -15.21 -28.68
C PHE A 61 -13.15 -16.73 -28.91
N ARG A 62 -12.04 -17.45 -28.98
CA ARG A 62 -12.01 -18.89 -29.32
C ARG A 62 -11.78 -19.78 -28.11
N PHE A 63 -10.87 -19.40 -27.22
CA PHE A 63 -10.43 -20.20 -26.09
C PHE A 63 -11.17 -19.86 -24.78
N GLY A 64 -11.92 -18.76 -24.76
CA GLY A 64 -12.69 -18.33 -23.60
C GLY A 64 -11.98 -17.24 -22.82
N ASP A 65 -12.77 -16.51 -22.06
CA ASP A 65 -12.29 -15.42 -21.23
C ASP A 65 -11.66 -15.94 -19.92
N GLU A 66 -10.62 -15.27 -19.41
CA GLU A 66 -9.95 -15.56 -18.15
C GLU A 66 -9.77 -14.26 -17.34
N VAL A 67 -9.96 -14.35 -16.02
CA VAL A 67 -9.65 -13.24 -15.08
C VAL A 67 -8.90 -13.81 -13.89
N ASN A 68 -7.71 -13.29 -13.63
CA ASN A 68 -6.82 -13.70 -12.55
C ASN A 68 -6.58 -15.22 -12.53
N GLY A 69 -6.34 -15.82 -13.71
CA GLY A 69 -6.15 -17.28 -13.85
C GLY A 69 -7.42 -18.13 -13.77
N VAL A 70 -8.62 -17.52 -13.78
CA VAL A 70 -9.91 -18.22 -13.66
C VAL A 70 -10.72 -18.10 -14.93
N ASP A 71 -10.96 -19.23 -15.59
CA ASP A 71 -11.86 -19.36 -16.74
C ASP A 71 -13.25 -18.79 -16.44
N GLN A 72 -13.74 -17.97 -17.35
CA GLN A 72 -15.11 -17.48 -17.37
C GLN A 72 -15.97 -18.35 -18.29
N ILE A 73 -17.29 -18.25 -18.13
CA ILE A 73 -18.26 -18.99 -18.96
C ILE A 73 -18.48 -18.29 -20.32
N THR A 74 -17.90 -17.10 -20.50
CA THR A 74 -17.99 -16.29 -21.72
C THR A 74 -16.74 -16.43 -22.57
N SER A 75 -16.83 -15.99 -23.82
CA SER A 75 -15.75 -16.00 -24.79
C SER A 75 -15.88 -14.76 -25.64
N GLY A 76 -14.79 -13.99 -25.75
CA GLY A 76 -14.78 -12.69 -26.41
C GLY A 76 -15.68 -11.65 -25.74
N ALA A 77 -15.96 -11.79 -24.45
CA ALA A 77 -16.72 -10.78 -23.74
C ALA A 77 -15.80 -9.64 -23.29
N THR A 78 -16.38 -8.46 -23.17
CA THR A 78 -15.72 -7.34 -22.52
C THR A 78 -15.50 -7.63 -21.03
N LEU A 79 -14.24 -7.65 -20.62
CA LEU A 79 -13.78 -7.83 -19.25
C LEU A 79 -13.23 -6.52 -18.69
N SER A 80 -13.44 -6.33 -17.39
CA SER A 80 -12.87 -5.22 -16.64
C SER A 80 -12.49 -5.71 -15.25
N ASP A 81 -11.22 -5.50 -14.89
CA ASP A 81 -10.73 -5.68 -13.53
C ASP A 81 -10.17 -4.34 -13.02
N ASN A 82 -10.59 -3.91 -11.84
CA ASN A 82 -10.11 -2.67 -11.25
C ASN A 82 -10.11 -2.75 -9.73
N GLY A 83 -9.21 -2.01 -9.12
CA GLY A 83 -9.09 -2.06 -7.68
C GLY A 83 -7.98 -1.20 -7.11
N THR A 84 -7.77 -1.40 -5.81
CA THR A 84 -6.68 -0.78 -5.08
C THR A 84 -6.01 -1.83 -4.21
N PHE A 85 -4.73 -2.08 -4.45
CA PHE A 85 -3.90 -2.89 -3.60
C PHE A 85 -3.14 -2.01 -2.61
N LEU A 86 -3.26 -2.32 -1.31
CA LEU A 86 -2.59 -1.60 -0.24
C LEU A 86 -1.38 -2.42 0.24
N PHE A 87 -0.23 -1.76 0.36
CA PHE A 87 0.98 -2.37 0.87
C PHE A 87 1.79 -1.36 1.65
N ASP A 88 2.67 -1.84 2.52
CA ASP A 88 3.58 -1.01 3.29
C ASP A 88 5.03 -1.52 3.18
N ILE A 89 5.96 -0.60 3.39
CA ILE A 89 7.38 -0.93 3.51
C ILE A 89 7.92 -0.31 4.80
N THR A 90 8.76 -1.08 5.49
CA THR A 90 9.58 -0.53 6.57
C THR A 90 10.93 -0.13 6.01
N LEU A 91 11.23 1.17 6.04
CA LEU A 91 12.49 1.73 5.61
C LEU A 91 13.36 2.00 6.83
N ALA A 92 14.41 1.20 7.01
CA ALA A 92 15.41 1.42 8.03
C ALA A 92 16.19 2.72 7.79
N ALA A 93 16.77 3.26 8.86
CA ALA A 93 17.63 4.44 8.78
C ALA A 93 18.75 4.28 7.74
N GLY A 94 18.82 5.22 6.80
CA GLY A 94 19.79 5.25 5.71
C GLY A 94 19.52 4.26 4.58
N ALA A 95 18.48 3.43 4.68
CA ALA A 95 18.14 2.45 3.66
C ALA A 95 17.44 3.09 2.46
N VAL A 96 17.60 2.45 1.30
CA VAL A 96 16.83 2.73 0.08
C VAL A 96 16.13 1.45 -0.30
N ASN A 97 14.85 1.56 -0.64
CA ASN A 97 14.07 0.47 -1.20
C ASN A 97 13.46 0.92 -2.53
N ASN A 98 13.23 -0.02 -3.43
CA ASN A 98 12.66 0.20 -4.76
C ASN A 98 11.61 -0.87 -5.03
N PHE A 99 10.61 -0.50 -5.79
CA PHE A 99 9.60 -1.40 -6.34
C PHE A 99 9.38 -1.00 -7.80
N SER A 100 8.89 -1.95 -8.59
CA SER A 100 8.56 -1.71 -9.99
C SER A 100 7.18 -2.23 -10.29
N ALA A 101 6.39 -1.43 -10.98
CA ALA A 101 5.15 -1.90 -11.59
C ALA A 101 5.42 -2.27 -13.05
N LEU A 102 4.94 -3.44 -13.46
CA LEU A 102 4.85 -3.83 -14.85
C LEU A 102 3.40 -3.65 -15.30
N VAL A 103 3.22 -3.01 -16.44
CA VAL A 103 1.94 -2.94 -17.13
C VAL A 103 2.16 -3.53 -18.50
N LYS A 104 1.47 -4.64 -18.78
CA LYS A 104 1.64 -5.39 -20.02
C LYS A 104 0.29 -5.53 -20.71
N MET A 105 0.34 -5.54 -22.03
CA MET A 105 -0.82 -5.78 -22.87
C MET A 105 -0.35 -6.44 -24.16
N ASP A 106 -0.87 -7.62 -24.42
CA ASP A 106 -0.66 -8.38 -25.64
C ASP A 106 -2.01 -8.61 -26.31
N GLY A 107 -2.04 -8.63 -27.63
CA GLY A 107 -3.28 -8.92 -28.35
C GLY A 107 -3.02 -9.15 -29.82
N ALA A 108 -3.90 -9.92 -30.43
CA ALA A 108 -3.85 -10.19 -31.86
C ALA A 108 -5.25 -10.41 -32.41
N ALA A 109 -5.43 -10.02 -33.67
CA ALA A 109 -6.61 -10.34 -34.48
C ALA A 109 -6.13 -11.08 -35.73
N PHE A 110 -6.67 -12.27 -35.95
CA PHE A 110 -6.23 -13.18 -37.03
C PHE A 110 -7.16 -13.17 -38.25
N SER A 111 -8.22 -12.37 -38.22
CA SER A 111 -9.12 -12.11 -39.35
C SER A 111 -9.30 -10.61 -39.60
N SER A 112 -9.68 -10.24 -40.82
CA SER A 112 -9.84 -8.83 -41.21
C SER A 112 -11.06 -8.13 -40.58
N ASP A 113 -11.97 -8.91 -40.00
CA ASP A 113 -13.20 -8.47 -39.36
C ASP A 113 -13.17 -8.58 -37.82
N ALA A 114 -12.10 -9.14 -37.25
CA ALA A 114 -11.90 -9.20 -35.81
C ALA A 114 -11.22 -7.92 -35.27
N PHE A 115 -11.54 -7.57 -34.04
CA PHE A 115 -10.92 -6.45 -33.35
C PHE A 115 -10.71 -6.74 -31.87
N PHE A 116 -9.62 -6.22 -31.32
CA PHE A 116 -9.39 -6.23 -29.89
C PHE A 116 -9.15 -4.82 -29.38
N ASN A 117 -9.53 -4.58 -28.13
CA ASN A 117 -9.28 -3.35 -27.41
C ASN A 117 -8.83 -3.68 -25.99
N GLY A 118 -7.58 -3.32 -25.69
CA GLY A 118 -7.02 -3.44 -24.36
C GLY A 118 -6.73 -2.07 -23.76
N ARG A 119 -6.95 -1.91 -22.45
CA ARG A 119 -6.44 -0.77 -21.68
C ARG A 119 -5.93 -1.26 -20.34
N SER A 120 -4.72 -0.87 -19.99
CA SER A 120 -4.17 -1.15 -18.67
C SER A 120 -3.52 0.12 -18.11
N SER A 121 -3.75 0.38 -16.83
CA SER A 121 -3.19 1.52 -16.12
C SER A 121 -2.95 1.18 -14.66
N ALA A 122 -1.85 1.72 -14.14
CA ALA A 122 -1.42 1.55 -12.77
C ALA A 122 -0.88 2.88 -12.23
N PHE A 123 -1.26 3.23 -11.02
CA PHE A 123 -0.75 4.40 -10.32
C PHE A 123 -0.40 4.06 -8.89
N ILE A 124 0.85 4.37 -8.49
CA ILE A 124 1.33 4.17 -7.14
C ILE A 124 1.36 5.51 -6.42
N SER A 125 0.71 5.57 -5.25
CA SER A 125 0.69 6.73 -4.38
C SER A 125 1.17 6.38 -2.97
N VAL A 126 1.87 7.32 -2.32
CA VAL A 126 2.13 7.27 -0.88
C VAL A 126 0.89 7.79 -0.15
N LEU A 127 0.36 7.00 0.77
CA LEU A 127 -0.78 7.36 1.62
C LEU A 127 -0.33 8.08 2.90
N SER A 128 0.66 7.52 3.58
CA SER A 128 1.21 8.05 4.83
C SER A 128 2.62 7.51 5.10
N ALA A 129 3.33 8.17 6.01
CA ALA A 129 4.61 7.72 6.52
C ALA A 129 4.69 7.97 8.03
N ASP A 130 4.85 6.90 8.80
CA ASP A 130 4.94 6.94 10.25
C ASP A 130 6.40 6.81 10.69
N ASN A 131 6.86 7.74 11.55
CA ASN A 131 8.20 7.68 12.14
C ASN A 131 8.19 6.72 13.34
N LEU A 132 8.77 5.54 13.16
CA LEU A 132 8.83 4.49 14.20
C LEU A 132 9.88 4.78 15.28
N THR A 133 10.85 5.63 14.99
CA THR A 133 11.92 6.06 15.91
C THR A 133 11.52 7.21 16.84
N ALA A 134 10.45 7.95 16.52
CA ALA A 134 9.97 9.09 17.31
C ALA A 134 9.12 8.68 18.54
N VAL A 135 9.04 7.39 18.88
CA VAL A 135 8.34 6.90 20.07
C VAL A 135 9.18 7.18 21.33
N GLN A 136 9.39 8.45 21.65
CA GLN A 136 9.85 8.83 22.98
C GLN A 136 8.60 8.98 23.85
N PRO A 137 8.38 8.15 24.90
CA PRO A 137 7.33 8.42 25.87
C PRO A 137 7.55 9.83 26.45
N PRO A 138 6.50 10.60 26.74
CA PRO A 138 6.65 11.91 27.35
C PRO A 138 7.58 11.77 28.55
N LEU A 139 8.69 12.51 28.54
CA LEU A 139 9.62 12.52 29.66
C LEU A 139 8.80 12.79 30.92
N PRO A 140 8.91 11.95 31.97
CA PRO A 140 8.19 12.21 33.21
C PRO A 140 8.59 13.62 33.67
N VAL A 141 7.61 14.52 33.68
CA VAL A 141 7.81 15.86 34.21
C VAL A 141 8.19 15.68 35.68
N PRO A 142 9.38 16.15 36.12
CA PRO A 142 9.72 16.09 37.54
C PRO A 142 8.61 16.80 38.32
N GLU A 143 8.02 16.12 39.31
CA GLU A 143 6.97 16.71 40.12
C GLU A 143 7.46 18.07 40.66
N PRO A 144 6.62 19.13 40.61
CA PRO A 144 7.04 20.46 41.02
C PRO A 144 7.59 20.43 42.45
N SER A 145 8.80 20.96 42.63
CA SER A 145 9.46 21.15 43.93
C SER A 145 8.65 21.98 44.95
N THR A 146 7.47 22.47 44.56
CA THR A 146 6.49 23.10 45.45
C THR A 146 6.03 22.16 46.57
N LEU A 147 5.90 20.85 46.34
CA LEU A 147 5.58 19.88 47.40
C LEU A 147 6.66 19.87 48.51
N MET A 148 7.94 19.98 48.14
CA MET A 148 9.03 20.10 49.12
C MET A 148 9.02 21.44 49.86
N LEU A 149 8.61 22.52 49.18
CA LEU A 149 8.45 23.83 49.82
C LEU A 149 7.35 23.82 50.88
N PHE A 150 6.20 23.18 50.61
CA PHE A 150 5.11 23.06 51.58
C PHE A 150 5.49 22.19 52.79
N LEU A 151 6.22 21.09 52.58
CA LEU A 151 6.74 20.25 53.66
C LEU A 151 7.75 21.01 54.53
N GLY A 152 8.67 21.76 53.90
CA GLY A 152 9.64 22.59 54.62
C GLY A 152 8.97 23.65 55.51
N VAL A 153 7.93 24.32 55.00
CA VAL A 153 7.16 25.32 55.76
C VAL A 153 6.39 24.67 56.92
N ALA A 154 5.77 23.50 56.71
CA ALA A 154 5.05 22.78 57.76
C ALA A 154 5.98 22.35 58.91
N VAL A 155 7.17 21.83 58.59
CA VAL A 155 8.18 21.45 59.59
C VAL A 155 8.67 22.67 60.38
N LEU A 156 8.98 23.77 59.70
CA LEU A 156 9.39 25.02 60.37
C LEU A 156 8.28 25.55 61.30
N TRP A 157 7.02 25.43 60.91
CA TRP A 157 5.89 25.86 61.71
C TRP A 157 5.69 24.99 62.96
N GLN A 158 5.84 23.66 62.85
CA GLN A 158 5.81 22.75 64.00
C GLN A 158 6.96 23.01 64.97
N VAL A 159 8.19 23.21 64.49
CA VAL A 159 9.34 23.53 65.35
C VAL A 159 9.10 24.84 66.12
N LYS A 160 8.47 25.84 65.49
CA LYS A 160 8.11 27.11 66.14
C LYS A 160 7.01 26.93 67.20
N GLN A 161 6.03 26.06 66.96
CA GLN A 161 4.97 25.74 67.91
C GLN A 161 5.51 25.03 69.17
N VAL A 162 6.42 24.06 69.00
CA VAL A 162 7.02 23.32 70.11
C VAL A 162 7.86 24.25 71.00
N LYS A 163 8.72 25.09 70.40
CA LYS A 163 9.53 26.06 71.17
C LYS A 163 8.70 27.06 71.99
N ARG A 164 7.51 27.42 71.52
CA ARG A 164 6.60 28.32 72.25
C ARG A 164 5.93 27.65 73.45
N ARG A 165 5.75 26.33 73.45
CA ARG A 165 5.13 25.58 74.55
C ARG A 165 6.11 25.22 75.67
N THR A 166 7.40 25.11 75.39
CA THR A 166 8.44 24.85 76.40
C THR A 166 8.86 26.09 77.19
N ASN A 167 8.48 27.29 76.74
CA ASN A 167 8.85 28.57 77.37
C ASN A 167 7.66 29.26 78.07
N SER A 168 6.55 28.56 78.32
CA SER A 168 5.42 29.04 79.13
C SER A 168 5.35 28.33 80.46
#